data_AF-A0A759MD44-F1
#
_entry.id   AF-A0A759MD44-F1
#
_cell.length_a   1.000
_cell.length_b   1.000
_cell.length_c   1.000
_cell.angle_alpha   90.00
_cell.angle_beta   90.00
_cell.angle_gamma   90.00
#
_symmetry.space_group_name_H-M   'P 1'
#
loop_
_entity.id
_entity.type
_entity.pdbx_description
1 polymer ?
#
loop_
_entity_poly.entity_id
_entity_poly.type
_entity_poly.pdbx_seq_one_letter_code
_entity_poly.pdbx_strand_id
1 'polypeptide(L)'
;MSITNPETKTVASVVPVPVTKQVSEPEVFQRTRSEFHHWLQKQFDNHYHTMRNGGYRSFLARNHPAELERYDAACEAMRREEFARFAELQTLGLYLHLQVQQKEAYFRRVRNRLLVAMAVTGVVTGVVLYGYFHPEQALQAGHELLALPGRLAAFAGRLMN
;
A
#
# COMPACT_ATOMS: atom_id res chain seq x y z
N MET A 1 47.80 29.10 23.53
CA MET A 1 47.97 28.79 22.10
C MET A 1 46.76 27.98 21.66
N SER A 2 45.83 28.62 20.95
CA SER A 2 44.62 27.98 20.44
C SER A 2 44.83 27.69 18.95
N ILE A 3 44.86 26.41 18.60
CA ILE A 3 44.96 25.94 17.22
C ILE A 3 43.54 25.57 16.77
N THR A 4 43.19 26.09 15.61
CA THR A 4 41.97 25.93 14.82
C THR A 4 41.57 24.47 14.55
N ASN A 5 40.27 24.17 14.51
CA ASN A 5 39.71 23.15 13.60
C ASN A 5 38.23 23.48 13.30
N PRO A 6 37.71 23.09 12.11
CA PRO A 6 36.81 23.92 11.32
C PRO A 6 35.37 23.39 11.30
N GLU A 7 34.52 24.29 10.82
CA GLU A 7 33.12 24.12 10.42
C GLU A 7 32.80 22.74 9.82
N THR A 8 32.16 21.87 10.60
CA THR A 8 31.36 20.77 10.07
C THR A 8 29.97 21.30 9.75
N LYS A 9 29.82 21.87 8.55
CA LYS A 9 28.50 22.03 7.90
C LYS A 9 27.93 20.63 7.65
N THR A 10 27.19 20.10 8.61
CA THR A 10 26.27 18.98 8.38
C THR A 10 25.18 19.49 7.46
N VAL A 11 25.34 19.23 6.16
CA VAL A 11 24.25 19.27 5.19
C VAL A 11 23.23 18.24 5.66
N ALA A 12 22.24 18.71 6.41
CA ALA A 12 21.08 17.92 6.75
C ALA A 12 20.43 17.53 5.42
N SER A 13 20.65 16.28 5.03
CA SER A 13 19.94 15.61 3.96
C SER A 13 18.45 15.65 4.33
N VAL A 14 17.73 16.63 3.79
CA VAL A 14 16.28 16.71 3.84
C VAL A 14 15.75 15.65 2.89
N VAL A 15 15.85 14.39 3.32
CA VAL A 15 14.99 13.34 2.80
C VAL A 15 13.67 13.52 3.56
N PRO A 16 12.57 13.94 2.91
CA PRO A 16 11.30 13.98 3.58
C PRO A 16 10.91 12.52 3.86
N VAL A 17 11.03 12.10 5.12
CA VAL A 17 10.44 10.85 5.59
C VAL A 17 8.93 11.01 5.37
N PRO A 18 8.31 10.23 4.46
CA PRO A 18 6.87 10.33 4.28
C PRO A 18 6.23 9.91 5.60
N VAL A 19 5.49 10.82 6.21
CA VAL A 19 4.59 10.54 7.34
C VAL A 19 3.71 9.38 6.89
N THR A 20 4.02 8.19 7.39
CA THR A 20 3.20 6.99 7.18
C THR A 20 1.89 7.24 7.93
N LYS A 21 0.89 7.77 7.23
CA LYS A 21 -0.51 7.59 7.64
C LYS A 21 -0.65 6.11 7.98
N GLN A 22 -0.97 5.79 9.23
CA GLN A 22 -1.44 4.45 9.60
C GLN A 22 -2.72 4.21 8.80
N VAL A 23 -2.56 3.56 7.64
CA VAL A 23 -3.68 3.11 6.83
C VAL A 23 -4.27 1.93 7.59
N SER A 24 -5.48 2.12 8.11
CA SER A 24 -6.26 1.04 8.72
C SER A 24 -6.33 -0.14 7.74
N GLU A 25 -5.94 -1.32 8.20
CA GLU A 25 -5.99 -2.54 7.41
C GLU A 25 -7.43 -2.75 6.88
N PRO A 26 -7.62 -2.94 5.57
CA PRO A 26 -8.97 -3.15 5.03
C PRO A 26 -9.60 -4.42 5.63
N GLU A 27 -10.88 -4.37 6.01
CA GLU A 27 -11.59 -5.47 6.70
C GLU A 27 -11.46 -6.84 6.00
N VAL A 28 -11.36 -6.84 4.67
CA VAL A 28 -11.15 -8.05 3.87
C VAL A 28 -9.87 -8.77 4.28
N PHE A 29 -8.79 -8.05 4.55
CA PHE A 29 -7.50 -8.64 4.95
C PHE A 29 -7.55 -9.20 6.37
N GLN A 30 -8.24 -8.53 7.29
CA GLN A 30 -8.44 -9.06 8.64
C GLN A 30 -9.21 -10.38 8.60
N ARG A 31 -10.27 -10.44 7.79
CA ARG A 31 -11.07 -11.66 7.58
C ARG A 31 -10.24 -12.76 6.93
N THR A 32 -9.51 -12.46 5.85
CA THR A 32 -8.62 -13.43 5.18
C THR A 32 -7.54 -13.96 6.12
N ARG A 33 -6.95 -13.10 6.96
CA ARG A 33 -5.98 -13.49 7.98
C ARG A 33 -6.59 -14.45 9.01
N SER A 34 -7.80 -14.15 9.52
CA SER A 34 -8.47 -15.01 10.50
C SER A 34 -8.87 -16.38 9.94
N GLU A 35 -9.42 -16.41 8.71
CA GLU A 35 -9.84 -17.67 8.08
C GLU A 35 -8.64 -18.56 7.75
N PHE A 36 -7.56 -17.97 7.25
CA PHE A 36 -6.32 -18.70 7.00
C PHE A 36 -5.67 -19.18 8.30
N HIS A 37 -5.63 -18.36 9.35
CA HIS A 37 -5.10 -18.78 10.65
C HIS A 37 -5.88 -19.99 11.19
N HIS A 38 -7.20 -19.99 11.04
CA HIS A 38 -8.03 -21.13 11.45
C HIS A 38 -7.76 -22.38 10.60
N TRP A 39 -7.64 -22.22 9.29
CA TRP A 39 -7.29 -23.32 8.39
C TRP A 39 -5.89 -23.88 8.68
N LEU A 40 -4.87 -23.02 8.85
CA LEU A 40 -3.51 -23.42 9.21
C LEU A 40 -3.49 -24.16 10.54
N GLN A 41 -4.22 -23.67 11.54
CA GLN A 41 -4.32 -24.32 12.84
C GLN A 41 -4.77 -25.77 12.66
N LYS A 42 -5.82 -25.98 11.86
CA LYS A 42 -6.39 -27.29 11.56
C LYS A 42 -5.43 -28.20 10.77
N GLN A 43 -4.66 -27.65 9.84
CA GLN A 43 -3.65 -28.44 9.11
C GLN A 43 -2.49 -28.84 10.03
N PHE A 44 -2.02 -27.94 10.89
CA PHE A 44 -1.01 -28.24 11.90
C PHE A 44 -1.50 -29.26 12.93
N ASP A 45 -2.76 -29.14 13.40
CA ASP A 45 -3.41 -30.15 14.23
C ASP A 45 -3.31 -31.55 13.60
N ASN A 46 -3.76 -31.67 12.35
CA ASN A 46 -3.75 -32.94 11.63
C ASN A 46 -2.33 -33.49 11.44
N HIS A 47 -1.38 -32.64 11.05
CA HIS A 47 0.00 -33.04 10.80
C HIS A 47 0.71 -33.47 12.10
N TYR A 48 0.53 -32.75 13.19
CA TYR A 48 1.14 -33.09 14.48
C TYR A 48 0.48 -34.30 15.14
N HIS A 49 -0.82 -34.53 14.92
CA HIS A 49 -1.46 -35.79 15.30
C HIS A 49 -0.82 -36.99 14.60
N THR A 50 -0.32 -36.82 13.36
CA THR A 50 0.42 -37.89 12.67
C THR A 50 1.88 -38.04 13.13
N MET A 51 2.53 -36.96 13.58
CA MET A 51 3.90 -37.02 14.14
C MET A 51 3.94 -37.58 15.56
N ARG A 52 2.88 -37.40 16.36
CA ARG A 52 2.78 -37.94 17.72
C ARG A 52 2.66 -39.46 17.63
N ASN A 53 3.79 -40.15 17.73
CA ASN A 53 3.88 -41.59 17.54
C ASN A 53 2.97 -42.32 18.54
N GLY A 54 1.83 -42.84 18.06
CA GLY A 54 0.83 -43.48 18.90
C GLY A 54 1.35 -44.73 19.61
N GLY A 55 2.29 -45.47 19.00
CA GLY A 55 2.93 -46.63 19.61
C GLY A 55 3.86 -46.25 20.76
N TYR A 56 4.71 -45.25 20.55
CA TYR A 56 5.62 -44.73 21.59
C TYR A 56 4.86 -44.05 22.73
N ARG A 57 3.82 -43.29 22.41
CA ARG A 57 2.91 -42.69 23.40
C ARG A 57 2.22 -43.77 24.24
N SER A 58 1.75 -44.85 23.61
CA SER A 58 1.13 -45.99 24.30
C SER A 58 2.13 -46.75 25.18
N PHE A 59 3.41 -46.79 24.79
CA PHE A 59 4.49 -47.35 25.60
C PHE A 59 4.77 -46.47 26.83
N LEU A 60 4.89 -45.15 26.66
CA LEU A 60 5.07 -44.20 27.75
C LEU A 60 3.88 -44.22 28.72
N ALA A 61 2.65 -44.28 28.21
CA ALA A 61 1.45 -44.36 29.04
C ALA A 61 1.43 -45.59 29.95
N ARG A 62 2.01 -46.72 29.50
CA ARG A 62 2.06 -47.97 30.27
C ARG A 62 3.25 -48.05 31.22
N ASN A 63 4.41 -47.55 30.81
CA ASN A 63 5.67 -47.80 31.51
C ASN A 63 6.21 -46.55 32.24
N HIS A 64 5.95 -45.35 31.72
CA HIS A 64 6.53 -44.09 32.20
C HIS A 64 5.53 -42.92 32.09
N PRO A 65 4.45 -42.89 32.89
CA PRO A 65 3.38 -41.88 32.76
C PRO A 65 3.86 -40.45 33.05
N ALA A 66 4.87 -40.27 33.91
CA ALA A 66 5.47 -38.96 34.16
C ALA A 66 6.29 -38.43 32.95
N GLU A 67 6.81 -39.32 32.10
CA GLU A 67 7.53 -38.94 30.88
C GLU A 67 6.55 -38.67 29.72
N LEU A 68 5.37 -39.29 29.75
CA LEU A 68 4.30 -39.02 28.78
C LEU A 68 3.89 -37.54 28.78
N GLU A 69 3.71 -36.94 29.96
CA GLU A 69 3.35 -35.52 30.06
C GLU A 69 4.43 -34.61 29.47
N ARG A 70 5.71 -34.93 29.72
CA ARG A 70 6.84 -34.18 29.15
C ARG A 70 6.95 -34.34 27.65
N TYR A 71 6.73 -35.55 27.14
CA TYR A 71 6.69 -35.85 25.71
C TYR A 71 5.55 -35.08 25.02
N ASP A 72 4.35 -35.13 25.60
CA ASP A 72 3.17 -34.45 25.07
C ASP A 72 3.36 -32.91 25.10
N ALA A 73 3.92 -32.37 26.18
CA ALA A 73 4.24 -30.94 26.28
C ALA A 73 5.32 -30.49 25.28
N ALA A 74 6.34 -31.31 25.02
CA ALA A 74 7.38 -31.03 24.04
C ALA A 74 6.83 -31.02 22.61
N CYS A 75 5.97 -31.97 22.26
CA CYS A 75 5.28 -31.99 20.98
C CYS A 75 4.38 -30.76 20.78
N GLU A 76 3.68 -30.31 21.83
CA GLU A 76 2.85 -29.10 21.78
C GLU A 76 3.67 -27.81 21.74
N ALA A 77 4.84 -27.76 22.37
CA ALA A 77 5.76 -26.63 22.29
C ALA A 77 6.33 -26.49 20.87
N MET A 78 6.83 -27.59 20.29
CA MET A 78 7.34 -27.61 18.92
C MET A 78 6.28 -27.17 17.90
N ARG A 79 5.04 -27.66 18.07
CA ARG A 79 3.90 -27.24 17.25
C ARG A 79 3.65 -25.73 17.32
N ARG A 80 3.69 -25.14 18.52
CA ARG A 80 3.44 -23.70 18.70
C ARG A 80 4.54 -22.85 18.06
N GLU A 81 5.80 -23.24 18.21
CA GLU A 81 6.94 -22.51 17.62
C GLU A 81 6.90 -22.54 16.10
N GLU A 82 6.65 -23.70 15.49
CA GLU A 82 6.54 -23.80 14.03
C GLU A 82 5.33 -23.01 13.52
N PHE A 83 4.18 -23.16 14.16
CA PHE A 83 2.98 -22.40 13.81
C PHE A 83 3.23 -20.88 13.86
N ALA A 84 3.89 -20.38 14.90
CA ALA A 84 4.24 -18.96 15.04
C ALA A 84 5.13 -18.48 13.90
N ARG A 85 6.18 -19.24 13.53
CA ARG A 85 7.07 -18.90 12.41
C ARG A 85 6.34 -18.84 11.07
N PHE A 86 5.44 -19.80 10.81
CA PHE A 86 4.65 -19.80 9.57
C PHE A 86 3.62 -18.67 9.53
N ALA A 87 2.98 -18.36 10.66
CA ALA A 87 2.07 -17.23 10.78
C ALA A 87 2.80 -15.89 10.54
N GLU A 88 4.00 -15.72 11.08
CA GLU A 88 4.84 -14.53 10.85
C GLU A 88 5.17 -14.36 9.36
N LEU A 89 5.63 -15.42 8.68
CA LEU A 89 5.92 -15.38 7.24
C LEU A 89 4.70 -14.97 6.40
N GLN A 90 3.51 -15.44 6.78
CA GLN A 90 2.28 -15.06 6.09
C GLN A 90 1.90 -13.60 6.35
N THR A 91 2.02 -13.12 7.59
CA THR A 91 1.76 -11.71 7.91
C THR A 91 2.71 -10.77 7.16
N LEU A 92 3.98 -11.16 7.02
CA LEU A 92 4.96 -10.44 6.20
C LEU A 92 4.56 -10.43 4.72
N GLY A 93 4.11 -11.57 4.18
CA GLY A 93 3.63 -11.67 2.79
C GLY A 93 2.41 -10.81 2.50
N LEU A 94 1.42 -10.82 3.40
CA LEU A 94 0.20 -10.00 3.26
C LEU A 94 0.52 -8.50 3.33
N TYR A 95 1.42 -8.12 4.24
CA TYR A 95 1.90 -6.74 4.39
C TYR A 95 2.66 -6.25 3.16
N LEU A 96 3.57 -7.07 2.61
CA LEU A 96 4.29 -6.79 1.36
C LEU A 96 3.32 -6.59 0.19
N HIS A 97 2.31 -7.47 0.07
CA HIS A 97 1.30 -7.36 -0.97
C HIS A 97 0.53 -6.03 -0.88
N LEU A 98 0.15 -5.61 0.33
CA LEU A 98 -0.52 -4.34 0.57
C LEU A 98 0.36 -3.15 0.16
N GLN A 99 1.65 -3.17 0.51
CA GLN A 99 2.57 -2.10 0.12
C GLN A 99 2.74 -1.99 -1.40
N VAL A 100 2.81 -3.12 -2.11
CA VAL A 100 2.90 -3.15 -3.57
C VAL A 100 1.65 -2.57 -4.21
N GLN A 101 0.46 -3.02 -3.79
CA GLN A 101 -0.83 -2.50 -4.27
C GLN A 101 -0.95 -0.98 -4.09
N GLN A 102 -0.55 -0.48 -2.92
CA GLN A 102 -0.58 0.95 -2.63
C GLN A 102 0.39 1.74 -3.52
N LYS A 103 1.61 1.24 -3.71
CA LYS A 103 2.59 1.87 -4.62
C LYS A 103 2.10 1.89 -6.05
N GLU A 104 1.52 0.80 -6.55
CA GLU A 104 0.94 0.76 -7.90
C GLU A 104 -0.22 1.74 -8.08
N ALA A 105 -1.11 1.86 -7.10
CA ALA A 105 -2.21 2.82 -7.13
C ALA A 105 -1.68 4.27 -7.15
N TYR A 106 -0.64 4.55 -6.37
CA TYR A 106 0.05 5.84 -6.38
C TYR A 106 0.67 6.13 -7.76
N PHE A 107 1.43 5.19 -8.32
CA PHE A 107 2.04 5.34 -9.65
C PHE A 107 0.99 5.53 -10.75
N ARG A 108 -0.16 4.86 -10.66
CA ARG A 108 -1.29 5.07 -11.58
C ARG A 108 -1.81 6.51 -11.52
N ARG A 109 -1.97 7.08 -10.32
CA ARG A 109 -2.40 8.48 -10.14
C ARG A 109 -1.37 9.47 -10.67
N VAL A 110 -0.09 9.25 -10.37
CA VAL A 110 1.01 10.10 -10.86
C VAL A 110 1.09 10.05 -12.37
N ARG A 111 1.04 8.85 -12.97
CA ARG A 111 1.03 8.67 -14.42
C ARG A 111 -0.15 9.39 -15.07
N ASN A 112 -1.36 9.24 -14.55
CA ASN A 112 -2.53 9.90 -15.12
C ASN A 112 -2.42 11.42 -15.03
N ARG A 113 -1.88 11.98 -13.94
CA ARG A 113 -1.60 13.42 -13.84
C ARG A 113 -0.57 13.88 -14.88
N LEU A 114 0.50 13.12 -15.08
CA LEU A 114 1.51 13.41 -16.10
C LEU A 114 0.93 13.36 -17.50
N LEU A 115 0.11 12.35 -17.81
CA LEU A 115 -0.56 12.24 -19.11
C LEU A 115 -1.51 13.40 -19.36
N VAL A 116 -2.28 13.82 -18.35
CA VAL A 116 -3.14 15.01 -18.44
C VAL A 116 -2.30 16.27 -18.67
N ALA A 117 -1.21 16.45 -17.93
CA ALA A 117 -0.32 17.59 -18.12
C ALA A 117 0.26 17.62 -19.55
N MET A 118 0.73 16.48 -20.07
CA MET A 118 1.22 16.37 -21.45
C MET A 118 0.12 16.70 -22.47
N ALA A 119 -1.10 16.21 -22.27
CA ALA A 119 -2.24 16.50 -23.15
C ALA A 119 -2.58 18.00 -23.16
N VAL A 120 -2.64 18.63 -21.98
CA VAL A 120 -2.89 20.09 -21.86
C VAL A 120 -1.79 20.87 -22.55
N THR A 121 -0.53 20.54 -22.32
CA THR A 121 0.60 21.21 -22.99
C THR A 121 0.51 21.06 -24.52
N GLY A 122 0.13 19.87 -25.01
CA GLY A 122 -0.07 19.63 -26.44
C GLY A 122 -1.20 20.49 -27.03
N VAL A 123 -2.34 20.57 -26.35
CA VAL A 123 -3.47 21.42 -26.77
C VAL A 123 -3.07 22.89 -26.77
N VAL A 124 -2.46 23.39 -25.69
CA VAL A 124 -2.03 24.79 -25.59
C VAL A 124 -1.03 25.13 -26.69
N THR A 125 -0.02 24.29 -26.88
CA THR A 125 1.00 24.50 -27.93
C THR A 125 0.36 24.50 -29.31
N GLY A 126 -0.58 23.58 -29.57
CA GLY A 126 -1.33 23.52 -30.82
C GLY A 126 -2.18 24.78 -31.06
N VAL A 127 -2.87 25.28 -30.05
CA VAL A 127 -3.66 26.51 -30.12
C VAL A 127 -2.77 27.73 -30.38
N VAL A 128 -1.62 27.82 -29.71
CA VAL A 128 -0.66 28.92 -29.90
C VAL A 128 -0.10 28.89 -31.32
N LEU A 129 0.31 27.72 -31.82
CA LEU A 129 0.80 27.57 -33.20
C LEU A 129 -0.29 27.92 -34.22
N TYR A 130 -1.52 27.43 -34.01
CA TYR A 130 -2.64 27.74 -34.89
C TYR A 130 -2.93 29.25 -34.94
N GLY A 131 -2.94 29.92 -33.79
CA GLY A 131 -3.11 31.37 -33.71
C GLY A 131 -1.96 32.14 -34.37
N TYR A 132 -0.73 31.61 -34.32
CA TYR A 132 0.42 32.18 -35.02
C TYR A 132 0.31 32.07 -36.54
N PHE A 133 -0.16 30.93 -37.06
CA PHE A 133 -0.35 30.71 -38.50
C PHE A 133 -1.62 31.34 -39.07
N HIS A 134 -2.65 31.58 -38.24
CA HIS A 134 -3.92 32.19 -38.63
C HIS A 134 -4.29 33.40 -37.74
N PRO A 135 -3.54 34.52 -37.83
CA PRO A 135 -3.67 35.66 -36.93
C PRO A 135 -5.04 36.37 -37.03
N GLU A 136 -5.64 36.40 -38.22
CA GLU A 136 -6.94 37.02 -38.47
C GLU A 136 -8.09 36.33 -37.72
N GLN A 137 -8.03 34.99 -37.58
CA GLN A 137 -9.04 34.21 -36.86
C GLN A 137 -8.82 34.25 -35.35
N ALA A 138 -7.56 34.39 -34.90
CA ALA A 138 -7.23 34.54 -33.47
C ALA A 138 -7.74 35.87 -32.89
N LEU A 139 -7.72 36.96 -33.67
CA LEU A 139 -8.27 38.27 -33.29
C LEU A 139 -9.79 38.23 -33.12
N GLN A 140 -10.52 37.52 -34.00
CA GLN A 140 -11.96 37.30 -33.86
C GLN A 140 -12.30 36.43 -32.64
N ALA A 141 -11.58 35.32 -32.44
CA ALA A 141 -11.78 34.43 -31.29
C ALA A 141 -11.48 35.13 -29.95
N GLY A 142 -10.47 36.01 -29.90
CA GLY A 142 -10.14 36.80 -28.71
C GLY A 142 -11.25 37.80 -28.34
N HIS A 143 -11.88 38.44 -29.34
CA HIS A 143 -13.04 39.31 -29.12
C HIS A 143 -14.27 38.54 -28.61
N GLU A 144 -14.51 37.33 -29.11
CA GLU A 144 -15.61 36.49 -28.62
C GLU A 144 -15.38 35.94 -27.20
N LEU A 145 -14.15 35.59 -26.86
CA LEU A 145 -13.75 35.14 -25.51
C LEU A 145 -13.82 36.25 -24.47
N LEU A 146 -13.54 37.50 -24.83
CA LEU A 146 -13.71 38.66 -23.95
C LEU A 146 -15.19 39.05 -23.76
N ALA A 147 -16.05 38.73 -24.73
CA ALA A 147 -17.50 38.97 -24.64
C ALA A 147 -18.27 37.86 -23.89
N LEU A 148 -17.66 36.68 -23.70
CA LEU A 148 -18.25 35.52 -23.04
C LEU A 148 -18.70 35.77 -21.58
N PRO A 149 -17.93 36.46 -20.71
CA PRO A 149 -18.37 36.78 -19.35
C PRO A 149 -19.63 37.64 -19.33
N GLY A 150 -19.73 38.64 -20.22
CA GLY A 150 -20.90 39.50 -20.35
C GLY A 150 -22.14 38.77 -20.86
N ARG A 151 -21.96 37.84 -21.80
CA ARG A 151 -23.05 36.98 -22.32
C ARG A 151 -23.54 36.00 -21.27
N LEU A 152 -22.65 35.40 -20.46
CA LEU A 152 -23.03 34.51 -19.37
C LEU A 152 -23.74 35.25 -18.23
N ALA A 153 -23.30 36.47 -17.89
CA ALA A 153 -23.97 37.32 -16.92
C ALA A 153 -25.38 37.74 -17.38
N ALA A 154 -25.55 38.08 -18.67
CA ALA A 154 -26.85 38.38 -19.25
C ALA A 154 -27.78 37.15 -19.31
N PHE A 155 -27.22 35.97 -19.58
CA PHE A 155 -27.98 34.72 -19.59
C PHE A 155 -28.43 34.31 -18.17
N ALA A 156 -27.55 34.47 -17.17
CA ALA A 156 -27.88 34.24 -15.77
C ALA A 156 -28.95 35.22 -15.25
N GLY A 157 -28.86 36.50 -15.64
CA GLY A 157 -29.88 37.51 -15.32
C GLY A 157 -31.26 37.22 -15.94
N ARG A 158 -31.31 36.58 -17.11
CA ARG A 158 -32.56 36.13 -17.74
C ARG A 158 -33.18 34.88 -17.12
N LEU A 159 -32.40 34.10 -16.39
CA LEU A 159 -32.85 32.89 -15.70
C LEU A 159 -33.35 33.16 -14.27
N MET A 160 -33.04 34.34 -13.70
CA MET A 160 -33.44 34.73 -12.35
C MET A 160 -34.61 35.73 -12.30
N ASN A 161 -35.15 36.14 -13.45
CA ASN A 161 -36.41 36.89 -13.60
C ASN A 161 -37.49 35.96 -14.17
#